data_AF-A0A8J4SA34-F1
#
_entry.id   AF-A0A8J4SA34-F1
#
_cell.length_a   1.000
_cell.length_b   1.000
_cell.length_c   1.000
_cell.angle_alpha   90.00
_cell.angle_beta   90.00
_cell.angle_gamma   90.00
#
_symmetry.space_group_name_H-M   'P 1'
#
loop_
_entity.id
_entity.type
_entity.pdbx_description
1 polymer ?
#
loop_
_entity_poly.entity_id
_entity_poly.type
_entity_poly.pdbx_seq_one_letter_code
_entity_poly.pdbx_strand_id
1 'polypeptide(L)'
;MPNTFREAARNAWGVMDFRQVELMSDDLVPCVAEFLSPTDLMAAIQVNSWWGVVCSSDIIWRRWCVSRWLLPRPERLRRSTGTCSFYELYQYLDRARYLPRGKYTTMHQIVWGRGRQEGADVWMTVAHSSNCQVLSTAGTPYIQLRVVVQNLRAQSLTVDLQELEVRMKGGGVGSIFGVGTAATQPIVGPGDAGRVKQLAPVVLAVNGVDVYPRVTSQLIELKMFDFAVLAVNVVCTGCEFEPDFLEAYVE
;
A
#
# COMPACT_ATOMS: atom_id res chain seq x y z
N MET A 1 5.51 24.94 11.82
CA MET A 1 6.87 24.77 11.28
C MET A 1 6.87 25.07 9.78
N PRO A 2 7.20 26.30 9.36
CA PRO A 2 7.24 26.66 7.95
C PRO A 2 8.62 27.23 7.59
N ASN A 3 9.61 26.38 7.25
CA ASN A 3 10.91 26.85 6.73
C ASN A 3 11.64 25.80 5.87
N THR A 4 11.30 24.52 6.01
CA THR A 4 12.04 23.43 5.35
C THR A 4 11.83 23.37 3.84
N PHE A 5 10.65 23.68 3.29
CA PHE A 5 10.44 23.65 1.83
C PHE A 5 11.10 24.82 1.10
N ARG A 6 11.08 26.04 1.67
CA ARG A 6 11.82 27.18 1.08
C ARG A 6 13.32 26.94 1.12
N GLU A 7 13.84 26.36 2.19
CA GLU A 7 15.25 26.00 2.29
C GLU A 7 15.59 24.80 1.41
N ALA A 8 14.72 23.80 1.29
CA ALA A 8 14.91 22.65 0.41
C ALA A 8 14.81 23.02 -1.07
N ALA A 9 13.86 23.88 -1.46
CA ALA A 9 13.78 24.43 -2.81
C ALA A 9 14.99 25.33 -3.09
N ARG A 10 15.44 26.14 -2.12
CA ARG A 10 16.66 26.94 -2.26
C ARG A 10 17.94 26.10 -2.31
N ASN A 11 18.00 24.93 -1.66
CA ASN A 11 19.15 24.04 -1.67
C ASN A 11 19.15 23.10 -2.90
N ALA A 12 18.00 22.57 -3.30
CA ALA A 12 17.83 21.72 -4.48
C ALA A 12 17.89 22.54 -5.78
N TRP A 13 17.39 23.77 -5.75
CA TRP A 13 17.40 24.70 -6.89
C TRP A 13 18.39 25.85 -6.68
N GLY A 14 19.38 25.68 -5.78
CA GLY A 14 20.39 26.69 -5.43
C GLY A 14 21.32 27.14 -6.57
N VAL A 15 21.07 26.63 -7.79
CA VAL A 15 21.76 27.02 -9.02
C VAL A 15 20.79 27.67 -10.04
N MET A 16 19.47 27.58 -9.84
CA MET A 16 18.49 28.28 -10.68
C MET A 16 18.06 29.57 -10.00
N ASP A 17 18.42 30.70 -10.63
CA ASP A 17 17.91 32.01 -10.27
C ASP A 17 16.37 31.99 -10.34
N PHE A 18 15.66 32.51 -9.34
CA PHE A 18 14.19 32.58 -9.36
C PHE A 18 13.67 33.29 -10.62
N ARG A 19 14.46 34.23 -11.16
CA ARG A 19 14.20 34.90 -12.44
C ARG A 19 14.30 33.96 -13.64
N GLN A 20 15.15 32.93 -13.59
CA GLN A 20 15.26 31.92 -14.66
C GLN A 20 14.09 30.94 -14.65
N VAL A 21 13.49 30.67 -13.48
CA VAL A 21 12.28 29.85 -13.38
C VAL A 21 11.05 30.59 -13.91
N GLU A 22 10.97 31.91 -13.69
CA GLU A 22 9.96 32.78 -14.32
C GLU A 22 10.16 32.92 -15.85
N LEU A 23 11.36 32.64 -16.35
CA LEU A 23 11.71 32.60 -17.77
C LEU A 23 11.53 31.20 -18.40
N MET A 24 11.15 30.19 -17.63
CA MET A 24 10.84 28.87 -18.20
C MET A 24 9.60 28.99 -19.07
N SER A 25 9.70 28.53 -20.32
CA SER A 25 8.55 28.45 -21.21
C SER A 25 7.46 27.58 -20.59
N ASP A 26 6.20 27.94 -20.79
CA ASP A 26 5.04 27.21 -20.28
C ASP A 26 5.06 25.70 -20.61
N ASP A 27 5.79 25.30 -21.66
CA ASP A 27 5.98 23.91 -22.08
C ASP A 27 6.96 23.08 -21.20
N LEU A 28 7.93 23.71 -20.52
CA LEU A 28 8.95 23.02 -19.71
C LEU A 28 8.50 22.79 -18.26
N VAL A 29 7.59 23.62 -17.76
CA VAL A 29 7.14 23.59 -16.37
C VAL A 29 6.35 22.30 -16.05
N PRO A 30 5.46 21.79 -16.93
CA PRO A 30 4.84 20.48 -16.76
C PRO A 30 5.89 19.36 -16.66
N CYS A 31 6.97 19.43 -17.44
CA CYS A 31 8.05 18.45 -17.39
C CYS A 31 8.82 18.49 -16.06
N VAL A 32 9.07 19.68 -15.50
CA VAL A 32 9.71 19.79 -14.17
C VAL A 32 8.78 19.31 -13.06
N ALA A 33 7.50 19.62 -13.16
CA ALA A 33 6.50 19.20 -12.20
C ALA A 33 6.33 17.66 -12.15
N GLU A 34 6.71 16.94 -13.21
CA GLU A 34 6.75 15.47 -13.21
C GLU A 34 7.84 14.87 -12.31
N PHE A 35 8.90 15.62 -11.98
CA PHE A 35 9.96 15.18 -11.07
C PHE A 35 9.63 15.43 -9.59
N LEU A 36 8.57 16.20 -9.32
CA LEU A 36 8.14 16.53 -7.97
C LEU A 36 7.23 15.45 -7.42
N SER A 37 7.42 15.07 -6.16
CA SER A 37 6.47 14.18 -5.49
C SER A 37 5.11 14.86 -5.37
N PRO A 38 4.00 14.11 -5.22
CA PRO A 38 2.69 14.71 -4.95
C PRO A 38 2.68 15.66 -3.74
N THR A 39 3.49 15.39 -2.71
CA THR A 39 3.65 16.26 -1.55
C THR A 39 4.30 17.58 -1.93
N ASP A 40 5.37 17.53 -2.73
CA ASP A 40 6.08 18.73 -3.20
C ASP A 40 5.20 19.56 -4.15
N LEU A 41 4.41 18.90 -5.01
CA LEU A 41 3.43 19.56 -5.87
C LEU A 41 2.36 20.29 -5.06
N MET A 42 1.82 19.64 -4.03
CA MET A 42 0.85 20.29 -3.14
C MET A 42 1.44 21.50 -2.41
N ALA A 43 2.71 21.44 -2.00
CA ALA A 43 3.40 22.57 -1.42
C ALA A 43 3.62 23.70 -2.45
N ALA A 44 4.01 23.36 -3.67
CA ALA A 44 4.25 24.31 -4.76
C ALA A 44 2.99 25.09 -5.15
N ILE A 45 1.82 24.44 -5.17
CA ILE A 45 0.52 25.10 -5.41
C ILE A 45 0.29 26.31 -4.48
N GLN A 46 0.83 26.27 -3.26
CA GLN A 46 0.65 27.33 -2.26
C GLN A 46 1.66 28.48 -2.37
N VAL A 47 2.62 28.42 -3.30
CA VAL A 47 3.70 29.42 -3.40
C VAL A 47 3.21 30.73 -4.00
N ASN A 48 2.57 30.68 -5.17
CA ASN A 48 1.95 31.82 -5.84
C ASN A 48 0.89 31.36 -6.86
N SER A 49 0.16 32.30 -7.46
CA SER A 49 -0.93 31.99 -8.42
C SER A 49 -0.44 31.24 -9.66
N TRP A 50 0.76 31.54 -10.15
CA TRP A 50 1.34 30.89 -11.32
C TRP A 50 1.63 29.41 -11.06
N TRP A 51 2.35 29.09 -9.97
CA TRP A 51 2.56 27.72 -9.52
C TRP A 51 1.26 27.01 -9.16
N GLY A 52 0.27 27.74 -8.65
CA GLY A 52 -1.08 27.24 -8.44
C GLY A 52 -1.71 26.69 -9.71
N VAL A 53 -1.60 27.40 -10.83
CA VAL A 53 -2.13 26.95 -12.13
C VAL A 53 -1.34 25.75 -12.67
N VAL A 54 -0.01 25.85 -12.69
CA VAL A 54 0.86 24.81 -13.25
C VAL A 54 0.75 23.51 -12.45
N CYS A 55 0.99 23.56 -11.13
CA CYS A 55 1.05 22.38 -10.30
C CYS A 55 -0.32 21.75 -10.04
N SER A 56 -1.42 22.45 -10.33
CA SER A 56 -2.78 21.88 -10.31
C SER A 56 -3.21 21.27 -11.65
N SER A 57 -2.32 21.22 -12.64
CA SER A 57 -2.64 20.68 -13.97
C SER A 57 -3.14 19.24 -13.91
N ASP A 58 -4.29 19.00 -14.53
CA ASP A 58 -4.93 17.68 -14.60
C ASP A 58 -4.06 16.62 -15.28
N ILE A 59 -3.16 17.03 -16.20
CA ILE A 59 -2.23 16.11 -16.88
C ILE A 59 -1.30 15.45 -15.85
N ILE A 60 -0.77 16.23 -14.91
CA ILE A 60 0.16 15.77 -13.87
C ILE A 60 -0.59 14.85 -12.88
N TRP A 61 -1.69 15.34 -12.33
CA TRP A 61 -2.45 14.61 -11.31
C TRP A 61 -3.13 13.35 -11.84
N ARG A 62 -3.51 13.33 -13.13
CA ARG A 62 -3.97 12.12 -13.79
C ARG A 62 -2.89 11.05 -13.76
N ARG A 63 -1.64 11.38 -14.11
CA ARG A 63 -0.53 10.41 -14.08
C ARG A 63 -0.28 9.89 -12.67
N TRP A 64 -0.32 10.75 -11.66
CA TRP A 64 -0.20 10.31 -10.27
C TRP A 64 -1.35 9.40 -9.82
N CYS A 65 -2.58 9.69 -10.24
CA CYS A 65 -3.71 8.78 -10.00
C CYS A 65 -3.49 7.39 -10.62
N VAL A 66 -3.00 7.35 -11.87
CA VAL A 66 -2.69 6.09 -12.56
C VAL A 66 -1.54 5.37 -11.87
N SER A 67 -0.43 6.05 -11.58
CA SER A 67 0.77 5.44 -11.01
C SER A 67 0.51 4.89 -9.61
N ARG A 68 -0.16 5.65 -8.75
CA ARG A 68 -0.39 5.25 -7.36
C ARG A 68 -1.42 4.14 -7.23
N TRP A 69 -2.54 4.22 -7.94
CA TRP A 69 -3.63 3.26 -7.75
C TRP A 69 -3.78 2.25 -8.88
N LEU A 70 -2.87 2.26 -9.87
CA LEU A 70 -2.95 1.46 -11.10
C LEU A 70 -4.34 1.54 -11.74
N LEU A 71 -4.88 2.75 -11.83
CA LEU A 71 -6.18 3.01 -12.43
C LEU A 71 -6.03 3.21 -13.93
N PRO A 72 -6.38 2.25 -14.81
CA PRO A 72 -6.22 2.44 -16.25
C PRO A 72 -7.13 3.53 -16.84
N ARG A 73 -8.25 3.84 -16.17
CA ARG A 73 -9.26 4.83 -16.61
C ARG A 73 -9.77 5.67 -15.44
N PRO A 74 -8.93 6.56 -14.86
CA PRO A 74 -9.31 7.34 -13.68
C PRO A 74 -10.46 8.31 -13.95
N GLU A 75 -10.79 8.62 -15.21
CA GLU A 75 -11.92 9.48 -15.62
C GLU A 75 -13.27 8.92 -15.19
N ARG A 76 -13.41 7.58 -15.18
CA ARG A 76 -14.65 6.93 -14.72
C ARG A 76 -14.84 7.15 -13.22
N LEU A 77 -13.75 6.97 -12.47
CA LEU A 77 -13.76 7.14 -11.03
C LEU A 77 -14.04 8.60 -10.67
N ARG A 78 -13.37 9.56 -11.33
CA ARG A 78 -13.61 11.01 -11.20
C ARG A 78 -15.09 11.37 -11.32
N ARG A 79 -15.76 10.84 -12.36
CA ARG A 79 -17.19 11.08 -12.59
C ARG A 79 -18.06 10.46 -11.49
N SER A 80 -17.75 9.24 -11.05
CA SER A 80 -18.53 8.57 -10.00
C SER A 80 -18.34 9.20 -8.61
N THR A 81 -17.18 9.81 -8.34
CA THR A 81 -16.88 10.50 -7.08
C THR A 81 -17.32 11.97 -7.09
N GLY A 82 -17.72 12.50 -8.25
CA GLY A 82 -18.18 13.89 -8.39
C GLY A 82 -17.07 14.94 -8.24
N THR A 83 -15.80 14.57 -8.41
CA THR A 83 -14.68 15.52 -8.28
C THR A 83 -14.49 16.33 -9.56
N CYS A 84 -14.14 17.60 -9.43
CA CYS A 84 -14.04 18.55 -10.54
C CYS A 84 -12.70 18.45 -11.30
N SER A 85 -11.64 17.94 -10.67
CA SER A 85 -10.29 17.78 -11.24
C SER A 85 -9.65 16.44 -10.86
N PHE A 86 -8.54 16.09 -11.51
CA PHE A 86 -7.72 14.94 -11.09
C PHE A 86 -6.92 15.24 -9.81
N TYR A 87 -6.62 16.50 -9.53
CA TYR A 87 -6.05 16.91 -8.25
C TYR A 87 -7.02 16.60 -7.10
N GLU A 88 -8.28 17.01 -7.22
CA GLU A 88 -9.31 16.68 -6.24
C GLU A 88 -9.56 15.17 -6.13
N LEU A 89 -9.54 14.45 -7.26
CA LEU A 89 -9.62 13.00 -7.24
C LEU A 89 -8.47 12.39 -6.45
N TYR A 90 -7.23 12.83 -6.70
CA TYR A 90 -6.05 12.33 -5.99
C TYR A 90 -6.21 12.52 -4.48
N GLN A 91 -6.60 13.73 -4.04
CA GLN A 91 -6.83 14.02 -2.63
C GLN A 91 -7.96 13.18 -2.03
N TYR A 92 -9.06 13.00 -2.78
CA TYR A 92 -10.17 12.15 -2.36
C TYR A 92 -9.71 10.71 -2.14
N LEU A 93 -8.99 10.13 -3.10
CA LEU A 93 -8.48 8.75 -3.03
C LEU A 93 -7.44 8.57 -1.92
N ASP A 94 -6.56 9.56 -1.72
CA ASP A 94 -5.58 9.55 -0.63
C ASP A 94 -6.26 9.55 0.74
N ARG A 95 -7.23 10.45 0.97
CA ARG A 95 -7.99 10.54 2.22
C ARG A 95 -8.81 9.29 2.48
N ALA A 96 -9.40 8.72 1.43
CA ALA A 96 -10.18 7.49 1.51
C ALA A 96 -9.31 6.23 1.73
N ARG A 97 -7.98 6.36 1.68
CA ARG A 97 -7.01 5.23 1.64
C ARG A 97 -7.45 4.20 0.61
N TYR A 98 -7.64 4.68 -0.62
CA TYR A 98 -8.13 3.83 -1.70
C TYR A 98 -7.11 2.73 -2.03
N LEU A 99 -7.60 1.51 -2.21
CA LEU A 99 -6.76 0.34 -2.49
C LEU A 99 -6.27 0.36 -3.95
N PRO A 100 -4.96 0.21 -4.23
CA PRO A 100 -4.46 0.11 -5.60
C PRO A 100 -4.99 -1.15 -6.30
N ARG A 101 -5.18 -1.09 -7.63
CA ARG A 101 -5.84 -2.14 -8.42
C ARG A 101 -4.85 -3.15 -9.00
N GLY A 102 -5.26 -4.42 -9.04
CA GLY A 102 -4.42 -5.53 -9.47
C GLY A 102 -5.09 -6.89 -9.32
N LYS A 103 -4.36 -7.96 -9.61
CA LYS A 103 -4.87 -9.34 -9.63
C LYS A 103 -5.57 -9.78 -8.33
N TYR A 104 -5.16 -9.28 -7.17
CA TYR A 104 -5.76 -9.61 -5.87
C TYR A 104 -6.47 -8.44 -5.19
N THR A 105 -6.55 -7.29 -5.84
CA THR A 105 -7.08 -6.04 -5.27
C THR A 105 -8.19 -5.46 -6.16
N THR A 106 -9.22 -6.28 -6.37
CA THR A 106 -10.34 -5.97 -7.27
C THR A 106 -11.28 -4.90 -6.71
N MET A 107 -12.16 -4.35 -7.56
CA MET A 107 -13.10 -3.29 -7.19
C MET A 107 -13.96 -3.62 -5.97
N HIS A 108 -14.42 -4.87 -5.89
CA HIS A 108 -15.35 -5.34 -4.88
C HIS A 108 -14.67 -6.04 -3.70
N GLN A 109 -13.35 -5.95 -3.60
CA GLN A 109 -12.62 -6.56 -2.49
C GLN A 109 -13.02 -5.88 -1.18
N ILE A 110 -13.53 -6.66 -0.23
CA ILE A 110 -13.83 -6.19 1.12
C ILE A 110 -12.51 -6.01 1.86
N VAL A 111 -12.31 -4.80 2.36
CA VAL A 111 -11.15 -4.44 3.18
C VAL A 111 -11.60 -4.38 4.62
N TRP A 112 -10.99 -5.23 5.44
CA TRP A 112 -11.30 -5.39 6.85
C TRP A 112 -10.47 -4.46 7.73
N GLY A 113 -9.20 -4.21 7.39
CA GLY A 113 -8.33 -3.30 8.14
C GLY A 113 -7.56 -2.38 7.22
N ARG A 114 -7.26 -1.16 7.70
CA ARG A 114 -6.42 -0.18 7.00
C ARG A 114 -5.50 0.56 7.97
N GLY A 115 -4.21 0.58 7.69
CA GLY A 115 -3.20 1.33 8.44
C GLY A 115 -2.45 2.29 7.53
N ARG A 116 -2.00 3.42 8.10
CA ARG A 116 -1.00 4.28 7.47
C ARG A 116 0.02 4.64 8.54
N GLN A 117 1.29 4.30 8.32
CA GLN A 117 2.35 4.65 9.24
C GLN A 117 3.64 4.91 8.48
N GLU A 118 4.34 5.98 8.87
CA GLU A 118 5.64 6.37 8.31
C GLU A 118 5.68 6.33 6.77
N GLY A 119 4.65 6.79 6.07
CA GLY A 119 4.65 6.80 4.60
C GLY A 119 4.50 5.41 3.96
N ALA A 120 3.93 4.43 4.64
CA ALA A 120 3.40 3.21 4.04
C ALA A 120 1.89 3.13 4.29
N ASP A 121 1.13 2.75 3.26
CA ASP A 121 -0.27 2.35 3.42
C ASP A 121 -0.35 0.81 3.46
N VAL A 122 -1.17 0.30 4.38
CA VAL A 122 -1.42 -1.13 4.54
C VAL A 122 -2.92 -1.40 4.52
N TRP A 123 -3.33 -2.44 3.81
CA TRP A 123 -4.70 -2.94 3.81
C TRP A 123 -4.73 -4.42 4.12
N MET A 124 -5.74 -4.84 4.85
CA MET A 124 -5.98 -6.24 5.18
C MET A 124 -7.30 -6.69 4.55
N THR A 125 -7.24 -7.80 3.83
CA THR A 125 -8.40 -8.46 3.23
C THR A 125 -8.35 -9.95 3.55
N VAL A 126 -9.49 -10.64 3.52
CA VAL A 126 -9.54 -12.09 3.75
C VAL A 126 -9.57 -12.82 2.41
N ALA A 127 -8.78 -13.89 2.30
CA ALA A 127 -8.91 -14.84 1.21
C ALA A 127 -10.12 -15.76 1.49
N HIS A 128 -11.31 -15.26 1.13
CA HIS A 128 -12.57 -15.96 1.41
C HIS A 128 -12.61 -17.36 0.82
N SER A 129 -13.04 -18.31 1.64
CA SER A 129 -13.53 -19.62 1.20
C SER A 129 -15.02 -19.54 0.83
N SER A 130 -15.49 -20.39 -0.08
CA SER A 130 -16.91 -20.37 -0.50
C SER A 130 -17.90 -20.74 0.62
N ASN A 131 -17.42 -21.39 1.68
CA ASN A 131 -18.17 -21.77 2.88
C ASN A 131 -17.84 -20.90 4.11
N CYS A 132 -17.00 -19.88 3.97
CA CYS A 132 -16.54 -18.99 5.04
C CYS A 132 -15.96 -19.70 6.27
N GLN A 133 -15.50 -20.94 6.12
CA GLN A 133 -14.90 -21.71 7.21
C GLN A 133 -13.41 -21.41 7.30
N VAL A 134 -12.87 -21.46 8.51
CA VAL A 134 -11.41 -21.43 8.69
C VAL A 134 -10.77 -22.64 8.01
N LEU A 135 -9.57 -22.43 7.48
CA LEU A 135 -8.76 -23.51 6.94
C LEU A 135 -8.16 -24.29 8.10
N SER A 136 -7.76 -25.54 7.87
CA SER A 136 -7.08 -26.34 8.89
C SER A 136 -5.91 -27.10 8.28
N THR A 137 -4.80 -27.14 9.01
CA THR A 137 -3.66 -27.99 8.69
C THR A 137 -3.21 -28.64 9.98
N ALA A 138 -3.09 -29.98 9.96
CA ALA A 138 -2.66 -30.76 11.11
C ALA A 138 -3.45 -30.45 12.40
N GLY A 139 -4.77 -30.22 12.27
CA GLY A 139 -5.65 -29.89 13.39
C GLY A 139 -5.53 -28.47 13.92
N THR A 140 -4.67 -27.64 13.34
CA THR A 140 -4.55 -26.21 13.69
C THR A 140 -5.38 -25.38 12.71
N PRO A 141 -6.46 -24.72 13.17
CA PRO A 141 -7.27 -23.85 12.32
C PRO A 141 -6.55 -22.52 12.06
N TYR A 142 -6.75 -21.97 10.87
CA TYR A 142 -6.13 -20.72 10.45
C TYR A 142 -6.94 -20.00 9.37
N ILE A 143 -6.67 -18.71 9.24
CA ILE A 143 -7.21 -17.88 8.17
C ILE A 143 -6.08 -17.37 7.30
N GLN A 144 -6.33 -17.32 5.99
CA GLN A 144 -5.40 -16.67 5.06
C GLN A 144 -5.81 -15.20 4.88
N LEU A 145 -4.96 -14.31 5.36
CA LEU A 145 -5.06 -12.89 5.11
C LEU A 145 -4.28 -12.53 3.84
N ARG A 146 -4.83 -11.57 3.10
CA ARG A 146 -4.13 -10.88 2.03
C ARG A 146 -3.80 -9.48 2.51
N VAL A 147 -2.53 -9.26 2.79
CA VAL A 147 -2.02 -7.97 3.26
C VAL A 147 -1.43 -7.24 2.07
N VAL A 148 -1.95 -6.04 1.80
CA VAL A 148 -1.45 -5.17 0.73
C VAL A 148 -0.61 -4.10 1.37
N VAL A 149 0.64 -3.95 0.95
CA VAL A 149 1.55 -2.91 1.43
C VAL A 149 1.93 -2.03 0.25
N GLN A 150 1.74 -0.72 0.37
CA GLN A 150 2.15 0.27 -0.62
C GLN A 150 3.13 1.27 0.00
N ASN A 151 4.23 1.52 -0.71
CA ASN A 151 5.16 2.57 -0.32
C ASN A 151 4.68 3.95 -0.81
N LEU A 152 4.64 4.94 0.07
CA LEU A 152 4.34 6.34 -0.25
C LEU A 152 5.57 7.25 -0.06
N ARG A 153 6.70 6.70 0.41
CA ARG A 153 7.98 7.41 0.57
C ARG A 153 8.63 7.58 -0.80
N ALA A 154 9.45 8.63 -0.92
CA ALA A 154 10.33 8.79 -2.08
C ALA A 154 11.45 7.75 -2.09
N GLN A 155 11.90 7.31 -0.91
CA GLN A 155 12.89 6.25 -0.74
C GLN A 155 12.25 4.86 -0.83
N SER A 156 13.05 3.86 -1.19
CA SER A 156 12.62 2.46 -1.14
C SER A 156 12.19 2.04 0.26
N LEU A 157 11.13 1.24 0.33
CA LEU A 157 10.65 0.59 1.54
C LEU A 157 10.96 -0.90 1.47
N THR A 158 11.69 -1.40 2.46
CA THR A 158 11.96 -2.82 2.61
C THR A 158 10.93 -3.45 3.53
N VAL A 159 10.34 -4.57 3.14
CA VAL A 159 9.42 -5.36 3.97
C VAL A 159 10.01 -6.75 4.16
N ASP A 160 10.30 -7.09 5.42
CA ASP A 160 10.72 -8.43 5.83
C ASP A 160 9.49 -9.24 6.27
N LEU A 161 9.26 -10.34 5.58
CA LEU A 161 8.14 -11.25 5.84
C LEU A 161 8.34 -12.04 7.15
N GLN A 162 9.58 -12.13 7.66
CA GLN A 162 9.92 -12.80 8.91
C GLN A 162 9.73 -11.91 10.15
N GLU A 163 9.48 -10.62 9.96
CA GLU A 163 9.21 -9.65 11.03
C GLU A 163 7.72 -9.26 11.10
N LEU A 164 6.84 -9.97 10.37
CA LEU A 164 5.41 -9.70 10.39
C LEU A 164 4.79 -10.01 11.75
N GLU A 165 4.05 -9.05 12.29
CA GLU A 165 3.24 -9.21 13.49
C GLU A 165 1.76 -9.00 13.18
N VAL A 166 0.91 -9.84 13.78
CA VAL A 166 -0.54 -9.61 13.79
C VAL A 166 -0.95 -9.29 15.21
N ARG A 167 -1.52 -8.11 15.42
CA ARG A 167 -2.09 -7.70 16.71
C ARG A 167 -3.59 -7.77 16.61
N MET A 168 -4.20 -8.29 17.65
CA MET A 168 -5.65 -8.45 17.73
C MET A 168 -6.26 -7.53 18.77
N LYS A 169 -7.58 -7.40 18.67
CA LYS A 169 -8.37 -6.50 19.49
C LYS A 169 -8.22 -6.90 20.97
N GLY A 170 -7.77 -5.96 21.81
CA GLY A 170 -7.40 -6.23 23.19
C GLY A 170 -5.90 -6.46 23.45
N GLY A 171 -5.05 -6.28 22.43
CA GLY A 171 -3.59 -6.22 22.60
C GLY A 171 -2.87 -7.56 22.55
N GLY A 172 -3.57 -8.66 22.26
CA GLY A 172 -2.96 -9.96 22.00
C GLY A 172 -2.16 -9.96 20.70
N VAL A 173 -1.10 -10.78 20.65
CA VAL A 173 -0.31 -11.02 19.43
C VAL A 173 -0.69 -12.38 18.87
N GLY A 174 -1.17 -12.41 17.61
CA GLY A 174 -1.49 -13.63 16.88
C GLY A 174 -0.23 -14.35 16.39
N SER A 175 -0.32 -15.66 16.25
CA SER A 175 0.75 -16.48 15.66
C SER A 175 0.59 -16.56 14.14
N ILE A 176 1.70 -16.44 13.41
CA ILE A 176 1.75 -16.57 11.94
C ILE A 176 2.62 -17.78 11.61
N PHE A 177 2.13 -18.67 10.74
CA PHE A 177 2.93 -19.80 10.29
C PHE A 177 4.22 -19.33 9.61
N GLY A 178 5.34 -19.97 9.91
CA GLY A 178 6.63 -19.68 9.27
C GLY A 178 7.27 -18.32 9.60
N VAL A 179 6.76 -17.59 10.59
CA VAL A 179 7.33 -16.33 11.11
C VAL A 179 7.83 -16.50 12.55
N GLY A 180 8.94 -15.86 12.90
CA GLY A 180 9.50 -15.88 14.26
C GLY A 180 10.31 -17.14 14.58
N THR A 181 10.56 -17.37 15.87
CA THR A 181 11.40 -18.49 16.32
C THR A 181 10.62 -19.80 16.40
N ALA A 182 11.33 -20.93 16.48
CA ALA A 182 10.69 -22.24 16.63
C ALA A 182 9.77 -22.34 17.87
N ALA A 183 9.98 -21.51 18.89
CA ALA A 183 9.15 -21.46 20.09
C ALA A 183 7.80 -20.75 19.89
N THR A 184 7.67 -19.89 18.87
CA THR A 184 6.44 -19.14 18.56
C THR A 184 5.64 -19.78 17.41
N GLN A 185 6.21 -20.82 16.78
CA GLN A 185 5.54 -21.61 15.76
C GLN A 185 4.46 -22.51 16.39
N PRO A 186 3.33 -22.73 15.70
CA PRO A 186 2.35 -23.72 16.12
C PRO A 186 3.01 -25.10 16.27
N ILE A 187 2.66 -25.83 17.34
CA ILE A 187 3.18 -27.18 17.56
C ILE A 187 2.50 -28.10 16.56
N VAL A 188 3.27 -28.64 15.62
CA VAL A 188 2.75 -29.54 14.59
C VAL A 188 3.49 -30.87 14.64
N GLY A 189 2.77 -31.97 14.40
CA GLY A 189 3.36 -33.31 14.36
C GLY A 189 4.47 -33.44 13.30
N PRO A 190 5.45 -34.35 13.49
CA PRO A 190 6.62 -34.47 12.62
C PRO A 190 6.30 -34.79 11.14
N GLY A 191 5.13 -35.36 10.86
CA GLY A 191 4.65 -35.63 9.49
C GLY A 191 4.12 -34.40 8.73
N ASP A 192 3.83 -33.31 9.44
CA ASP A 192 3.19 -32.11 8.88
C ASP A 192 4.11 -30.89 8.81
N ALA A 193 5.36 -31.01 9.26
CA ALA A 193 6.36 -29.93 9.22
C ALA A 193 6.60 -29.39 7.79
N GLY A 194 6.48 -30.24 6.77
CA GLY A 194 6.54 -29.83 5.37
C GLY A 194 5.38 -28.94 4.93
N ARG A 195 4.18 -29.16 5.49
CA ARG A 195 2.98 -28.33 5.22
C ARG A 195 3.10 -26.97 5.91
N VAL A 196 3.65 -26.93 7.13
CA VAL A 196 3.90 -25.67 7.87
C VAL A 196 4.81 -24.74 7.08
N LYS A 197 5.87 -25.26 6.46
CA LYS A 197 6.76 -24.45 5.60
C LYS A 197 6.05 -23.86 4.37
N GLN A 198 5.03 -24.53 3.84
CA GLN A 198 4.23 -24.03 2.72
C GLN A 198 3.24 -22.93 3.15
N LEU A 199 2.97 -22.81 4.45
CA LEU A 199 2.10 -21.78 5.02
C LEU A 199 2.87 -20.52 5.48
N ALA A 200 4.20 -20.49 5.32
CA ALA A 200 4.99 -19.29 5.55
C ALA A 200 4.51 -18.12 4.66
N PRO A 201 4.71 -16.86 5.07
CA PRO A 201 4.27 -15.75 4.26
C PRO A 201 4.97 -15.72 2.90
N VAL A 202 4.20 -15.36 1.87
CA VAL A 202 4.69 -15.28 0.50
C VAL A 202 4.16 -14.05 -0.21
N VAL A 203 4.94 -13.55 -1.16
CA VAL A 203 4.54 -12.46 -2.05
C VAL A 203 3.74 -13.05 -3.21
N LEU A 204 2.44 -12.73 -3.27
CA LEU A 204 1.57 -13.20 -4.35
C LEU A 204 1.76 -12.36 -5.62
N ALA A 205 1.74 -11.04 -5.47
CA ALA A 205 1.81 -10.09 -6.57
C ALA A 205 2.57 -8.83 -6.20
N VAL A 206 3.17 -8.19 -7.21
CA VAL A 206 3.77 -6.86 -7.13
C VAL A 206 3.20 -6.02 -8.26
N ASN A 207 2.75 -4.81 -7.95
CA ASN A 207 2.16 -3.87 -8.91
C ASN A 207 1.06 -4.50 -9.79
N GLY A 208 0.23 -5.33 -9.14
CA GLY A 208 -0.91 -5.99 -9.77
C GLY A 208 -0.58 -7.19 -10.65
N VAL A 209 0.69 -7.61 -10.74
CA VAL A 209 1.15 -8.77 -11.51
C VAL A 209 1.60 -9.89 -10.57
N ASP A 210 1.23 -11.13 -10.90
CA ASP A 210 1.65 -12.31 -10.13
C ASP A 210 3.17 -12.51 -10.18
N VAL A 211 3.72 -12.84 -9.02
CA VAL A 211 5.14 -13.21 -8.89
C VAL A 211 5.31 -14.60 -8.25
N TYR A 212 4.31 -15.11 -7.52
CA TYR A 212 4.34 -16.47 -6.98
C TYR A 212 4.02 -17.52 -8.07
N PRO A 213 4.70 -18.69 -8.09
CA PRO A 213 5.76 -19.17 -7.17
C PRO A 213 7.18 -18.79 -7.60
N ARG A 214 7.35 -17.90 -8.59
CA ARG A 214 8.66 -17.57 -9.18
C ARG A 214 9.55 -16.76 -8.23
N VAL A 215 8.95 -15.89 -7.42
CA VAL A 215 9.62 -15.09 -6.40
C VAL A 215 9.24 -15.64 -5.03
N THR A 216 10.22 -16.16 -4.30
CA THR A 216 10.05 -16.72 -2.94
C THR A 216 10.87 -15.96 -1.90
N SER A 217 11.36 -14.76 -2.23
CA SER A 217 12.12 -13.92 -1.31
C SER A 217 11.27 -13.59 -0.08
N GLN A 218 11.90 -13.67 1.10
CA GLN A 218 11.33 -13.21 2.36
C GLN A 218 11.54 -11.71 2.57
N LEU A 219 12.34 -11.07 1.73
CA LEU A 219 12.60 -9.63 1.75
C LEU A 219 12.14 -9.03 0.42
N ILE A 220 11.31 -7.99 0.47
CA ILE A 220 10.90 -7.23 -0.71
C ILE A 220 11.29 -5.76 -0.59
N GLU A 221 11.67 -5.17 -1.72
CA GLU A 221 11.93 -3.73 -1.83
C GLU A 221 10.87 -3.10 -2.72
N LEU A 222 10.17 -2.09 -2.21
CA LEU A 222 9.12 -1.35 -2.90
C LEU A 222 9.57 0.09 -3.14
N LYS A 223 9.60 0.52 -4.41
CA LYS A 223 9.82 1.94 -4.74
C LYS A 223 8.57 2.77 -4.46
N MET A 224 8.66 4.08 -4.60
CA MET A 224 7.51 4.97 -4.43
C MET A 224 6.33 4.49 -5.29
N PHE A 225 5.19 4.28 -4.64
CA PHE A 225 3.94 3.76 -5.19
C PHE A 225 3.92 2.31 -5.63
N ASP A 226 5.04 1.60 -5.59
CA ASP A 226 5.00 0.16 -5.69
C ASP A 226 4.19 -0.41 -4.53
N PHE A 227 3.41 -1.45 -4.83
CA PHE A 227 2.71 -2.21 -3.82
C PHE A 227 2.87 -3.72 -4.04
N ALA A 228 2.87 -4.45 -2.93
CA ALA A 228 2.87 -5.90 -2.91
C ALA A 228 1.60 -6.42 -2.25
N VAL A 229 1.18 -7.61 -2.67
CA VAL A 229 0.15 -8.40 -2.00
C VAL A 229 0.82 -9.62 -1.39
N LEU A 230 0.73 -9.74 -0.07
CA LEU A 230 1.29 -10.83 0.72
C LEU A 230 0.17 -11.79 1.12
N ALA A 231 0.43 -13.10 1.06
CA ALA A 231 -0.39 -14.09 1.74
C ALA A 231 0.20 -14.35 3.13
N VAL A 232 -0.62 -14.21 4.16
CA VAL A 232 -0.23 -14.40 5.57
C VAL A 232 -1.23 -15.36 6.21
N ASN A 233 -0.77 -16.50 6.70
CA ASN A 233 -1.64 -17.50 7.32
C ASN A 233 -1.57 -17.37 8.84
N VAL A 234 -2.68 -16.97 9.46
CA VAL A 234 -2.75 -16.61 10.88
C VAL A 234 -3.46 -17.68 11.69
N VAL A 235 -2.78 -18.08 12.76
CA VAL A 235 -3.27 -18.70 14.01
C VAL A 235 -4.72 -18.41 14.39
N CYS A 236 -5.71 -19.29 14.20
CA CYS A 236 -7.02 -19.10 14.83
C CYS A 236 -7.11 -19.90 16.14
N THR A 237 -7.63 -19.29 17.21
CA THR A 237 -7.94 -19.99 18.47
C THR A 237 -9.43 -19.87 18.78
N GLY A 238 -10.19 -20.95 18.59
CA GLY A 238 -11.62 -20.97 18.91
C GLY A 238 -12.54 -20.30 17.89
N CYS A 239 -12.08 -20.09 16.65
CA CYS A 239 -12.91 -19.60 15.55
C CYS A 239 -13.24 -20.76 14.60
N GLU A 240 -14.52 -20.94 14.27
CA GLU A 240 -14.95 -21.89 13.23
C GLU A 240 -15.15 -21.20 11.89
N PHE A 241 -15.57 -19.93 11.92
CA PHE A 241 -15.85 -19.15 10.72
C PHE A 241 -15.00 -17.88 10.62
N GLU A 242 -14.81 -17.40 9.39
CA GLU A 242 -14.09 -16.17 9.09
C GLU A 242 -14.64 -14.92 9.83
N PRO A 243 -15.96 -14.73 10.01
CA PRO A 243 -16.49 -13.58 10.76
C PRO A 243 -16.06 -13.56 12.23
N ASP A 244 -16.02 -14.72 12.89
CA ASP A 244 -15.61 -14.83 14.30
C ASP A 244 -14.17 -14.31 14.49
N PHE A 245 -13.30 -14.65 13.54
CA PHE A 245 -11.94 -14.13 13.49
C PHE A 245 -11.94 -12.62 13.27
N LEU A 246 -12.74 -12.11 12.34
CA LEU A 246 -12.72 -10.69 12.01
C LEU A 246 -13.23 -9.82 13.16
N GLU A 247 -14.23 -10.26 13.92
CA GLU A 247 -14.71 -9.56 15.11
C GLU A 247 -13.65 -9.49 16.22
N ALA A 248 -12.82 -10.53 16.35
CA ALA A 248 -11.76 -10.60 17.35
C ALA A 248 -10.46 -9.87 16.95
N TYR A 249 -10.21 -9.64 15.65
CA TYR A 249 -8.92 -9.15 15.15
C TYR A 249 -8.98 -7.75 14.49
N VAL A 250 -10.17 -7.23 14.18
CA VAL A 250 -10.30 -5.93 13.48
C VAL A 250 -10.64 -4.79 14.46
N GLU A 251 -9.73 -3.82 14.55
CA GLU A 251 -10.01 -2.42 14.96
C GLU A 251 -9.99 -1.49 13.75
#